data_AF-A0A8H2WC61-F1
#
_entry.id   AF-A0A8H2WC61-F1
#
_cell.length_a   1.000
_cell.length_b   1.000
_cell.length_c   1.000
_cell.angle_alpha   90.00
_cell.angle_beta   90.00
_cell.angle_gamma   90.00
#
_symmetry.space_group_name_H-M   'P 1'
#
loop_
_entity.id
_entity.type
_entity.pdbx_description
1 polymer ?
#
loop_
_entity_poly.entity_id
_entity_poly.type
_entity_poly.pdbx_seq_one_letter_code
_entity_poly.pdbx_strand_id
1 'polypeptide(L)'
;MMLTMRPSRSSSSLHLRALLILNRTTWGPLPPVIVHIKMSYPSAYALCSTTMAKATEPMTMETKLDDTELRVLTLNCWGLKFGSKDRVVRTRAIGDEIAASNYDVVGLQELQVQEDYDYIKAKLAYKLPYSKYFLSGALGAGLAIFSRFPIQSTSIHPFSFCGAPLDLTGGNWFGGKGVVSTILDHPLLGEVEIFNTHLYAQGGESPSKLQLAHRLVGAHEFTRHTITSASLGRHVLAVGDFNCISRNPAMQFIYTLTGLKDAWGSTHGSFIFPRVEGIHSPYHAVNDHGATTDSPLNAYTRGKVLDENARKFLGKRLDYILFRPPRTRSSRYTHELRCRESSIVFNRHIPGAEISFSDHFGVSATFECVPVNQNGREGRRPITPPRGTSYSPATRSEIIEYAISTLGVTYAAARWEKHKKLVSFATLVVLLIILVTGSAWVPDLYFNPVLMLASAAIAWSGATLLYAALLGGGWETRTLMRTMEELELMLQVEDKNAY
;
A
#
# COMPACT_ATOMS: atom_id res chain seq x y z
N MET A 1 22.57 -16.84 -18.14
CA MET A 1 21.97 -16.19 -19.31
C MET A 1 22.79 -14.95 -19.62
N MET A 2 23.61 -14.96 -20.67
CA MET A 2 24.47 -13.83 -21.04
C MET A 2 23.87 -13.20 -22.30
N LEU A 3 23.32 -11.98 -22.18
CA LEU A 3 22.76 -11.23 -23.29
C LEU A 3 23.84 -10.29 -23.84
N THR A 4 24.20 -10.44 -25.11
CA THR A 4 25.07 -9.49 -25.81
C THR A 4 24.27 -8.80 -26.90
N MET A 5 24.16 -7.48 -26.83
CA MET A 5 23.58 -6.65 -27.88
C MET A 5 24.70 -6.04 -28.72
N ARG A 6 24.63 -6.19 -30.05
CA ARG A 6 25.42 -5.38 -30.99
C ARG A 6 24.47 -4.63 -31.93
N PRO A 7 24.61 -3.31 -32.09
CA PRO A 7 23.81 -2.56 -33.06
C PRO A 7 24.35 -2.81 -34.48
N SER A 8 23.45 -3.13 -35.43
CA SER A 8 23.79 -3.13 -36.86
C SER A 8 23.40 -1.79 -37.47
N ARG A 9 24.31 -1.17 -38.23
CA ARG A 9 24.00 0.04 -39.01
C ARG A 9 23.18 -0.36 -40.25
N SER A 10 22.06 0.32 -40.46
CA SER A 10 21.10 0.17 -41.58
C SER A 10 20.09 -0.98 -41.50
N SER A 11 19.10 -0.85 -40.62
CA SER A 11 17.67 -1.14 -40.89
C SER A 11 16.89 -0.88 -39.60
N SER A 12 15.64 -0.45 -39.70
CA SER A 12 14.70 -0.24 -38.60
C SER A 12 14.22 -1.56 -37.97
N SER A 13 15.14 -2.48 -37.66
CA SER A 13 14.84 -3.71 -36.93
C SER A 13 15.96 -4.06 -35.94
N LEU A 14 15.60 -4.22 -34.67
CA LEU A 14 16.47 -4.82 -33.65
C LEU A 14 16.21 -6.33 -33.63
N HIS A 15 17.24 -7.12 -33.93
CA HIS A 15 17.17 -8.58 -33.81
C HIS A 15 17.75 -9.01 -32.45
N LEU A 16 16.92 -9.56 -31.57
CA LEU A 16 17.36 -10.17 -30.32
C LEU A 16 17.78 -11.62 -30.61
N ARG A 17 19.06 -11.96 -30.37
CA ARG A 17 19.52 -13.37 -30.35
C ARG A 17 19.68 -13.80 -28.89
N ALA A 18 18.85 -14.74 -28.43
CA ALA A 18 19.04 -15.42 -27.15
C ALA A 18 19.66 -16.79 -27.40
N LEU A 19 20.82 -17.06 -26.80
CA LEU A 19 21.43 -18.39 -26.80
C LEU A 19 21.07 -19.10 -25.48
N LEU A 20 20.25 -20.14 -25.55
CA LEU A 20 19.96 -21.02 -24.41
C LEU A 20 21.04 -22.10 -24.33
N ILE A 21 21.98 -21.96 -23.39
CA ILE A 21 22.93 -23.02 -23.06
C ILE A 21 22.26 -23.91 -22.00
N LEU A 22 21.72 -25.04 -22.42
CA LEU A 22 21.31 -26.12 -21.52
C LEU A 22 22.56 -26.87 -21.05
N ASN A 23 22.77 -26.92 -19.73
CA ASN A 23 23.87 -27.67 -19.14
C ASN A 23 23.60 -29.17 -19.30
N ARG A 24 24.55 -29.92 -19.87
CA ARG A 24 24.41 -31.33 -20.24
C ARG A 24 24.55 -32.26 -19.03
N THR A 25 23.63 -33.19 -18.88
CA THR A 25 23.96 -34.56 -18.44
C THR A 25 23.19 -35.56 -19.30
N THR A 26 23.98 -36.39 -19.99
CA THR A 26 23.65 -37.60 -20.77
C THR A 26 22.73 -37.45 -21.99
N TRP A 27 23.07 -38.15 -23.08
CA TRP A 27 22.42 -38.23 -24.40
C TRP A 27 22.84 -37.16 -25.46
N GLY A 28 23.11 -37.63 -26.69
CA GLY A 28 23.91 -37.00 -27.75
C GLY A 28 23.36 -35.71 -28.42
N PRO A 29 24.04 -35.19 -29.47
CA PRO A 29 23.80 -33.84 -29.96
C PRO A 29 22.52 -33.73 -30.80
N LEU A 30 21.61 -32.85 -30.39
CA LEU A 30 20.56 -32.30 -31.25
C LEU A 30 20.97 -30.91 -31.76
N PRO A 31 20.55 -30.52 -32.98
CA PRO A 31 20.87 -29.21 -33.55
C PRO A 31 20.15 -28.07 -32.78
N PRO A 32 20.73 -26.85 -32.75
CA PRO A 32 20.17 -25.73 -32.00
C PRO A 32 18.85 -25.25 -32.61
N VAL A 33 17.84 -25.04 -31.75
CA VAL A 33 16.56 -24.42 -32.12
C VAL A 33 16.71 -22.90 -32.07
N ILE A 34 16.61 -22.24 -33.22
CA ILE A 34 16.62 -20.78 -33.34
C ILE A 34 15.17 -20.28 -33.33
N VAL A 35 14.79 -19.50 -32.32
CA VAL A 35 13.48 -18.84 -32.27
C VAL A 35 13.65 -17.38 -32.72
N HIS A 36 13.00 -17.01 -33.82
CA HIS A 36 12.94 -15.63 -34.31
C HIS A 36 11.68 -14.93 -33.77
N ILE A 37 11.85 -13.92 -32.91
CA ILE A 37 10.76 -13.07 -32.43
C ILE A 37 10.83 -11.75 -33.19
N LYS A 38 9.78 -11.45 -33.98
CA LYS A 38 9.67 -10.20 -34.75
C LYS A 38 8.72 -9.25 -34.01
N MET A 39 9.27 -8.19 -33.39
CA MET A 39 8.47 -7.09 -32.85
C MET A 39 8.37 -5.99 -33.90
N SER A 40 7.15 -5.55 -34.21
CA SER A 40 6.89 -4.44 -35.14
C SER A 40 6.30 -3.28 -34.37
N TYR A 41 6.88 -2.08 -34.50
CA TYR A 41 6.32 -0.83 -34.00
C TYR A 41 5.76 -0.01 -35.17
N PRO A 42 4.61 0.68 -35.04
CA PRO A 42 4.16 1.63 -36.04
C PRO A 42 5.03 2.89 -36.01
N SER A 43 5.63 3.22 -37.16
CA SER A 43 6.36 4.45 -37.42
C SER A 43 5.40 5.51 -37.93
N ALA A 44 5.34 6.67 -37.26
CA ALA A 44 4.72 7.88 -37.79
C ALA A 44 5.65 9.08 -37.50
N TYR A 45 6.63 9.27 -38.39
CA TYR A 45 7.28 10.57 -38.59
C TYR A 45 6.99 11.00 -40.02
N ALA A 46 6.07 11.96 -40.17
CA ALA A 46 5.92 12.73 -41.39
C ALA A 46 6.33 14.17 -41.10
N LEU A 47 7.50 14.55 -41.60
CA LEU A 47 7.92 15.94 -41.76
C LEU A 47 7.03 16.58 -42.84
N CYS A 48 6.36 17.68 -42.50
CA CYS A 48 5.87 18.62 -43.51
C CYS A 48 6.29 20.03 -43.08
N SER A 49 7.01 20.70 -43.98
CA SER A 49 7.51 22.06 -43.80
C SER A 49 6.64 23.04 -44.59
N THR A 50 6.50 24.22 -43.99
CA THR A 50 6.16 25.54 -44.57
C THR A 50 4.72 25.81 -45.05
N THR A 51 4.00 26.69 -44.33
CA THR A 51 3.74 28.07 -44.78
C THR A 51 3.09 28.89 -43.66
N MET A 52 3.57 30.14 -43.50
CA MET A 52 3.04 31.10 -42.54
C MET A 52 1.64 31.57 -42.96
N ALA A 53 0.67 31.38 -42.09
CA ALA A 53 -0.55 32.17 -42.04
C ALA A 53 -0.77 32.59 -40.59
N LYS A 54 -0.89 33.89 -40.37
CA LYS A 54 -1.11 34.55 -39.09
C LYS A 54 -2.49 34.15 -38.58
N ALA A 55 -2.58 33.06 -37.83
CA ALA A 55 -3.79 32.64 -37.14
C ALA A 55 -3.87 33.40 -35.81
N THR A 56 -4.89 34.24 -35.69
CA THR A 56 -5.28 34.92 -34.46
C THR A 56 -5.46 33.88 -33.35
N GLU A 57 -4.65 33.97 -32.30
CA GLU A 57 -4.77 33.09 -31.13
C GLU A 57 -6.18 33.23 -30.54
N PRO A 58 -6.92 32.13 -30.34
CA PRO A 58 -8.07 32.17 -29.45
C PRO A 58 -7.52 32.36 -28.04
N MET A 59 -7.84 33.50 -27.42
CA MET A 59 -7.66 33.72 -25.98
C MET A 59 -8.32 32.56 -25.23
N THR A 60 -7.55 31.55 -24.87
CA THR A 60 -7.87 30.66 -23.78
C THR A 60 -7.83 31.52 -22.54
N MET A 61 -9.00 31.92 -22.03
CA MET A 61 -9.13 32.30 -20.63
C MET A 61 -8.74 31.06 -19.81
N GLU A 62 -7.45 30.93 -19.51
CA GLU A 62 -6.99 30.11 -18.40
C GLU A 62 -7.70 30.66 -17.17
N THR A 63 -8.74 29.97 -16.74
CA THR A 63 -9.28 30.15 -15.40
C THR A 63 -8.13 29.75 -14.49
N LYS A 64 -7.36 30.73 -14.01
CA LYS A 64 -6.22 30.50 -13.13
C LYS A 64 -6.75 29.73 -11.92
N LEU A 65 -6.49 28.43 -11.90
CA LEU A 65 -6.93 27.55 -10.82
C LEU A 65 -6.32 28.08 -9.52
N ASP A 66 -7.14 28.14 -8.49
CA ASP A 66 -6.74 28.71 -7.21
C ASP A 66 -5.78 27.75 -6.50
N ASP A 67 -4.50 28.11 -6.46
CA ASP A 67 -3.44 27.34 -5.79
C ASP A 67 -3.39 27.61 -4.28
N THR A 68 -4.29 28.45 -3.74
CA THR A 68 -4.38 28.66 -2.28
C THR A 68 -5.14 27.55 -1.58
N GLU A 69 -5.84 26.68 -2.31
CA GLU A 69 -6.49 25.48 -1.79
C GLU A 69 -5.87 24.22 -2.39
N LEU A 70 -5.88 23.13 -1.61
CA LEU A 70 -5.49 21.80 -2.05
C LEU A 70 -6.53 20.77 -1.60
N ARG A 71 -7.24 20.17 -2.55
CA ARG A 71 -8.32 19.20 -2.30
C ARG A 71 -7.82 17.78 -2.54
N VAL A 72 -7.82 16.97 -1.49
CA VAL A 72 -7.24 15.63 -1.48
C VAL A 72 -8.34 14.60 -1.28
N LEU A 73 -8.35 13.57 -2.12
CA LEU A 73 -9.22 12.40 -1.99
C LEU A 73 -8.37 11.15 -1.74
N THR A 74 -8.86 10.27 -0.87
CA THR A 74 -8.44 8.87 -0.83
C THR A 74 -9.61 7.92 -0.90
N LEU A 75 -9.45 6.82 -1.65
CA LEU A 75 -10.48 5.80 -1.81
C LEU A 75 -9.87 4.42 -2.08
N ASN A 76 -10.16 3.47 -1.20
CA ASN A 76 -10.03 2.06 -1.51
C ASN A 76 -11.13 1.68 -2.50
N CYS A 77 -10.75 1.32 -3.73
CA CYS A 77 -11.67 1.08 -4.84
C CYS A 77 -12.28 -0.32 -4.85
N TRP A 78 -11.76 -1.24 -4.01
CA TRP A 78 -12.10 -2.66 -4.06
C TRP A 78 -12.08 -3.20 -5.50
N GLY A 79 -10.98 -2.95 -6.21
CA GLY A 79 -10.81 -3.20 -7.64
C GLY A 79 -9.97 -4.46 -7.92
N LEU A 80 -10.14 -5.50 -7.11
CA LEU A 80 -9.37 -6.75 -7.22
C LEU A 80 -9.73 -7.49 -8.51
N LYS A 81 -8.75 -8.14 -9.14
CA LYS A 81 -9.01 -8.93 -10.36
C LYS A 81 -10.01 -10.07 -10.09
N PHE A 82 -9.88 -10.69 -8.92
CA PHE A 82 -10.74 -11.75 -8.41
C PHE A 82 -11.24 -11.37 -7.01
N GLY A 83 -12.52 -11.61 -6.72
CA GLY A 83 -13.12 -11.35 -5.40
C GLY A 83 -13.92 -10.05 -5.28
N SER A 84 -13.71 -9.08 -6.17
CA SER A 84 -14.48 -7.84 -6.19
C SER A 84 -15.71 -7.94 -7.08
N LYS A 85 -16.90 -7.79 -6.48
CA LYS A 85 -18.19 -7.80 -7.20
C LYS A 85 -18.35 -6.51 -8.02
N ASP A 86 -19.01 -6.61 -9.18
CA ASP A 86 -19.40 -5.46 -10.02
C ASP A 86 -18.25 -4.51 -10.40
N ARG A 87 -17.02 -5.03 -10.42
CA ARG A 87 -15.77 -4.25 -10.54
C ARG A 87 -15.82 -3.21 -11.66
N VAL A 88 -16.12 -3.64 -12.88
CA VAL A 88 -16.10 -2.77 -14.07
C VAL A 88 -17.11 -1.62 -13.95
N VAL A 89 -18.33 -1.89 -13.44
CA VAL A 89 -19.37 -0.86 -13.27
C VAL A 89 -18.91 0.16 -12.24
N ARG A 90 -18.42 -0.33 -11.09
CA ARG A 90 -17.97 0.51 -9.98
C ARG A 90 -16.76 1.36 -10.31
N THR A 91 -15.70 0.77 -10.87
CA THR A 91 -14.49 1.51 -11.24
C THR A 91 -14.79 2.62 -12.25
N ARG A 92 -15.68 2.36 -13.22
CA ARG A 92 -16.10 3.40 -14.17
C ARG A 92 -16.84 4.54 -13.47
N ALA A 93 -17.79 4.20 -12.60
CA ALA A 93 -18.53 5.19 -11.80
C ALA A 93 -17.59 6.00 -10.88
N ILE A 94 -16.58 5.36 -10.28
CA ILE A 94 -15.53 6.04 -9.50
C ILE A 94 -14.82 7.07 -10.38
N GLY A 95 -14.35 6.67 -11.58
CA GLY A 95 -13.69 7.58 -12.50
C GLY A 95 -14.57 8.77 -12.92
N ASP A 96 -15.85 8.51 -13.19
CA ASP A 96 -16.82 9.54 -13.59
C ASP A 96 -17.13 10.51 -12.42
N GLU A 97 -17.28 10.01 -11.18
CA GLU A 97 -17.52 10.81 -9.98
C GLU A 97 -16.32 11.70 -9.64
N ILE A 98 -15.10 11.16 -9.71
CA ILE A 98 -13.88 11.94 -9.51
C ILE A 98 -13.75 13.00 -10.59
N ALA A 99 -14.04 12.67 -11.85
CA ALA A 99 -14.04 13.64 -12.95
C ALA A 99 -15.05 14.77 -12.71
N ALA A 100 -16.25 14.47 -12.21
CA ALA A 100 -17.25 15.47 -11.88
C ALA A 100 -16.86 16.35 -10.67
N SER A 101 -15.94 15.88 -9.83
CA SER A 101 -15.45 16.57 -8.64
C SER A 101 -14.28 17.53 -8.94
N ASN A 102 -13.84 18.30 -7.95
CA ASN A 102 -12.75 19.28 -8.07
C ASN A 102 -11.59 18.93 -7.15
N TYR A 103 -11.11 17.68 -7.19
CA TYR A 103 -9.92 17.27 -6.47
C TYR A 103 -8.65 17.71 -7.19
N ASP A 104 -7.58 17.96 -6.44
CA ASP A 104 -6.24 18.29 -6.93
C ASP A 104 -5.27 17.12 -6.80
N VAL A 105 -5.50 16.25 -5.81
CA VAL A 105 -4.73 15.03 -5.57
C VAL A 105 -5.68 13.90 -5.20
N VAL A 106 -5.50 12.75 -5.84
CA VAL A 106 -6.31 11.55 -5.58
C VAL A 106 -5.38 10.36 -5.36
N GLY A 107 -5.50 9.70 -4.21
CA GLY A 107 -4.87 8.42 -3.90
C GLY A 107 -5.88 7.28 -3.96
N LEU A 108 -5.66 6.29 -4.83
CA LEU A 108 -6.52 5.11 -4.93
C LEU A 108 -5.81 3.86 -4.42
N GLN A 109 -6.54 2.99 -3.72
CA GLN A 109 -6.07 1.67 -3.27
C GLN A 109 -6.90 0.54 -3.89
N GLU A 110 -6.34 -0.68 -3.90
CA GLU A 110 -6.92 -1.88 -4.50
C GLU A 110 -7.29 -1.79 -5.99
N LEU A 111 -6.67 -0.88 -6.75
CA LEU A 111 -6.84 -0.80 -8.19
C LEU A 111 -5.90 -1.79 -8.89
N GLN A 112 -6.19 -3.08 -8.89
CA GLN A 112 -5.26 -4.13 -9.34
C GLN A 112 -5.21 -4.35 -10.86
N VAL A 113 -6.21 -3.84 -11.58
CA VAL A 113 -6.40 -4.13 -13.00
C VAL A 113 -5.94 -2.92 -13.81
N GLN A 114 -5.03 -3.14 -14.74
CA GLN A 114 -4.41 -2.07 -15.54
C GLN A 114 -5.46 -1.33 -16.37
N GLU A 115 -6.41 -2.05 -16.97
CA GLU A 115 -7.47 -1.48 -17.79
C GLU A 115 -8.39 -0.55 -16.98
N ASP A 116 -8.61 -0.88 -15.72
CA ASP A 116 -9.40 -0.07 -14.78
C ASP A 116 -8.67 1.23 -14.44
N TYR A 117 -7.34 1.19 -14.26
CA TYR A 117 -6.51 2.39 -14.11
C TYR A 117 -6.48 3.24 -15.39
N ASP A 118 -6.31 2.62 -16.56
CA ASP A 118 -6.22 3.35 -17.83
C ASP A 118 -7.52 4.10 -18.14
N TYR A 119 -8.68 3.51 -17.81
CA TYR A 119 -9.97 4.19 -17.91
C TYR A 119 -10.04 5.42 -17.02
N ILE A 120 -9.72 5.27 -15.72
CA ILE A 120 -9.73 6.39 -14.77
C ILE A 120 -8.76 7.48 -15.23
N LYS A 121 -7.53 7.12 -15.64
CA LYS A 121 -6.55 8.05 -16.16
C LYS A 121 -7.07 8.85 -17.36
N ALA A 122 -7.68 8.20 -18.34
CA ALA A 122 -8.24 8.87 -19.50
C ALA A 122 -9.35 9.85 -19.11
N LYS A 123 -10.21 9.46 -18.15
CA LYS A 123 -11.30 10.31 -17.66
C LYS A 123 -10.82 11.52 -16.88
N LEU A 124 -9.74 11.38 -16.12
CA LEU A 124 -9.22 12.44 -15.26
C LEU A 124 -8.22 13.37 -15.96
N ALA A 125 -7.74 13.02 -17.16
CA ALA A 125 -6.63 13.70 -17.84
C ALA A 125 -6.80 15.22 -18.00
N TYR A 126 -8.04 15.72 -18.08
CA TYR A 126 -8.32 17.15 -18.26
C TYR A 126 -8.20 17.98 -16.97
N LYS A 127 -8.31 17.36 -15.78
CA LYS A 127 -8.17 18.01 -14.45
C LYS A 127 -6.93 17.54 -13.69
N LEU A 128 -6.62 16.26 -13.80
CA LEU A 128 -5.51 15.58 -13.12
C LEU A 128 -4.60 14.91 -14.17
N PRO A 129 -3.89 15.70 -15.00
CA PRO A 129 -3.10 15.19 -16.12
C PRO A 129 -1.90 14.32 -15.66
N TYR A 130 -1.40 14.55 -14.45
CA TYR A 130 -0.26 13.81 -13.92
C TYR A 130 -0.76 12.61 -13.12
N SER A 131 -0.26 11.42 -13.44
CA SER A 131 -0.65 10.22 -12.70
C SER A 131 0.44 9.17 -12.70
N LYS A 132 0.45 8.34 -11.65
CA LYS A 132 1.32 7.20 -11.52
C LYS A 132 0.55 5.99 -11.00
N TYR A 133 0.61 4.92 -11.78
CA TYR A 133 0.26 3.57 -11.32
C TYR A 133 1.51 2.85 -10.83
N PHE A 134 1.39 2.20 -9.66
CA PHE A 134 2.51 1.55 -9.00
C PHE A 134 2.38 0.03 -9.10
N LEU A 135 3.23 -0.56 -9.94
CA LEU A 135 3.35 -2.00 -10.10
C LEU A 135 4.29 -2.55 -9.01
N SER A 136 3.81 -3.49 -8.19
CA SER A 136 4.54 -4.18 -7.13
C SER A 136 4.09 -5.63 -7.03
N GLY A 137 4.99 -6.54 -6.66
CA GLY A 137 4.65 -7.95 -6.51
C GLY A 137 4.12 -8.62 -7.78
N ALA A 138 3.48 -9.78 -7.62
CA ALA A 138 2.95 -10.55 -8.75
C ALA A 138 1.58 -10.07 -9.24
N LEU A 139 0.82 -9.35 -8.38
CA LEU A 139 -0.56 -8.92 -8.64
C LEU A 139 -0.73 -7.39 -8.72
N GLY A 140 0.35 -6.61 -8.59
CA GLY A 140 0.31 -5.15 -8.48
C GLY A 140 0.09 -4.69 -7.03
N ALA A 141 0.58 -3.50 -6.66
CA ALA A 141 0.32 -2.91 -5.33
C ALA A 141 -1.16 -2.50 -5.18
N GLY A 142 -1.85 -2.31 -6.31
CA GLY A 142 -3.18 -1.70 -6.35
C GLY A 142 -3.18 -0.22 -5.98
N LEU A 143 -2.03 0.46 -6.00
CA LEU A 143 -1.87 1.85 -5.58
C LEU A 143 -1.72 2.76 -6.80
N ALA A 144 -2.47 3.85 -6.83
CA ALA A 144 -2.37 4.88 -7.85
C ALA A 144 -2.43 6.27 -7.21
N ILE A 145 -1.71 7.23 -7.79
CA ILE A 145 -1.80 8.64 -7.45
C ILE A 145 -2.11 9.44 -8.72
N PHE A 146 -3.08 10.33 -8.65
CA PHE A 146 -3.42 11.32 -9.68
C PHE A 146 -3.23 12.72 -9.10
N SER A 147 -2.76 13.66 -9.90
CA SER A 147 -2.49 15.02 -9.48
C SER A 147 -2.72 16.04 -10.59
N ARG A 148 -3.19 17.21 -10.18
CA ARG A 148 -3.18 18.44 -10.97
C ARG A 148 -1.76 18.97 -11.19
N PHE A 149 -0.86 18.72 -10.23
CA PHE A 149 0.49 19.26 -10.22
C PHE A 149 1.52 18.29 -10.83
N PRO A 150 2.60 18.80 -11.47
CA PRO A 150 3.64 17.98 -12.04
C PRO A 150 4.28 17.03 -11.01
N ILE A 151 4.43 15.76 -11.40
CA ILE A 151 5.17 14.76 -10.61
C ILE A 151 6.65 14.84 -10.97
N GLN A 152 7.49 15.26 -10.02
CA GLN A 152 8.93 15.36 -10.19
C GLN A 152 9.63 14.01 -10.05
N SER A 153 9.21 13.20 -9.08
CA SER A 153 9.76 11.86 -8.88
C SER A 153 8.76 10.95 -8.16
N THR A 154 9.01 9.64 -8.22
CA THR A 154 8.14 8.62 -7.64
C THR A 154 8.98 7.60 -6.88
N SER A 155 8.45 7.08 -5.78
CA SER A 155 9.08 5.98 -5.03
C SER A 155 8.08 4.86 -4.74
N ILE A 156 8.60 3.64 -4.59
CA ILE A 156 7.82 2.47 -4.17
C ILE A 156 8.64 1.67 -3.16
N HIS A 157 8.01 1.35 -2.05
CA HIS A 157 8.59 0.51 -0.99
C HIS A 157 7.57 -0.58 -0.60
N PRO A 158 7.72 -1.80 -1.12
CA PRO A 158 6.94 -2.95 -0.67
C PRO A 158 7.27 -3.27 0.79
N PHE A 159 6.26 -3.53 1.61
CA PHE A 159 6.50 -3.84 3.01
C PHE A 159 7.26 -5.15 3.15
N SER A 160 8.32 -5.12 3.98
CA SER A 160 9.19 -6.27 4.15
C SER A 160 8.56 -7.41 4.96
N PHE A 161 7.39 -7.19 5.57
CA PHE A 161 6.68 -8.20 6.35
C PHE A 161 5.17 -8.14 6.13
N CYS A 162 4.68 -8.74 5.04
CA CYS A 162 3.27 -8.75 4.68
C CYS A 162 2.77 -10.14 4.27
N GLY A 163 2.08 -10.84 5.17
CA GLY A 163 1.57 -12.20 4.95
C GLY A 163 2.63 -13.29 5.06
N ALA A 164 2.23 -14.54 4.82
CA ALA A 164 3.11 -15.72 4.86
C ALA A 164 3.23 -16.37 3.46
N PRO A 165 4.41 -16.92 3.09
CA PRO A 165 4.62 -17.53 1.77
C PRO A 165 3.66 -18.67 1.40
N LEU A 166 3.09 -19.35 2.41
CA LEU A 166 2.14 -20.45 2.24
C LEU A 166 0.68 -20.02 2.43
N ASP A 167 0.41 -18.75 2.76
CA ASP A 167 -0.95 -18.22 2.86
C ASP A 167 -1.46 -17.86 1.45
N LEU A 168 -1.72 -18.92 0.66
CA LEU A 168 -2.26 -18.82 -0.69
C LEU A 168 -3.70 -18.25 -0.68
N THR A 169 -4.42 -18.42 0.43
CA THR A 169 -5.81 -17.98 0.60
C THR A 169 -5.94 -16.52 1.01
N GLY A 170 -5.00 -16.00 1.82
CA GLY A 170 -5.05 -14.64 2.34
C GLY A 170 -4.56 -13.58 1.36
N GLY A 171 -3.87 -13.96 0.27
CA GLY A 171 -3.51 -13.09 -0.86
C GLY A 171 -2.51 -11.96 -0.56
N ASN A 172 -2.26 -11.63 0.71
CA ASN A 172 -1.41 -10.53 1.15
C ASN A 172 0.06 -10.70 0.75
N TRP A 173 0.55 -11.96 0.70
CA TRP A 173 1.91 -12.27 0.25
C TRP A 173 2.17 -11.89 -1.21
N PHE A 174 1.19 -12.12 -2.08
CA PHE A 174 1.29 -11.84 -3.51
C PHE A 174 0.87 -10.42 -3.87
N GLY A 175 0.06 -9.78 -3.01
CA GLY A 175 -0.60 -8.49 -3.21
C GLY A 175 0.27 -7.25 -3.03
N GLY A 176 1.60 -7.39 -2.89
CA GLY A 176 2.55 -6.28 -3.01
C GLY A 176 2.26 -5.05 -2.14
N LYS A 177 1.64 -5.24 -0.96
CA LYS A 177 1.31 -4.15 -0.02
C LYS A 177 2.58 -3.35 0.29
N GLY A 178 2.43 -2.06 0.45
CA GLY A 178 3.56 -1.15 0.60
C GLY A 178 3.12 0.28 0.72
N VAL A 179 4.12 1.14 0.74
CA VAL A 179 3.96 2.59 0.63
C VAL A 179 4.56 3.04 -0.70
N VAL A 180 3.83 3.89 -1.42
CA VAL A 180 4.30 4.55 -2.63
C VAL A 180 4.29 6.05 -2.42
N SER A 181 5.12 6.79 -3.14
CA SER A 181 5.07 8.25 -3.10
C SER A 181 5.26 8.91 -4.45
N THR A 182 4.74 10.13 -4.57
CA THR A 182 5.03 11.08 -5.64
C THR A 182 5.44 12.40 -5.01
N ILE A 183 6.55 12.98 -5.47
CA ILE A 183 6.90 14.37 -5.13
C ILE A 183 6.25 15.28 -6.17
N LEU A 184 5.38 16.16 -5.70
CA LEU A 184 4.69 17.16 -6.50
C LEU A 184 5.38 18.51 -6.41
N ASP A 185 5.38 19.24 -7.52
CA ASP A 185 5.80 20.64 -7.57
C ASP A 185 4.59 21.56 -7.36
N HIS A 186 4.43 22.09 -6.16
CA HIS A 186 3.32 22.98 -5.82
C HIS A 186 3.78 24.45 -5.80
N PRO A 187 3.10 25.36 -6.51
CA PRO A 187 3.57 26.74 -6.70
C PRO A 187 3.72 27.54 -5.39
N LEU A 188 2.89 27.26 -4.38
CA LEU A 188 2.97 27.95 -3.07
C LEU A 188 3.70 27.16 -1.97
N LEU A 189 3.71 25.83 -2.05
CA LEU A 189 4.19 24.95 -0.98
C LEU A 189 5.58 24.36 -1.28
N GLY A 190 6.07 24.56 -2.51
CA GLY A 190 7.26 23.89 -3.03
C GLY A 190 7.02 22.38 -3.19
N GLU A 191 7.99 21.58 -2.77
CA GLU A 191 7.88 20.13 -2.81
C GLU A 191 6.85 19.61 -1.78
N VAL A 192 5.82 18.93 -2.30
CA VAL A 192 4.83 18.20 -1.51
C VAL A 192 4.96 16.72 -1.84
N GLU A 193 5.35 15.90 -0.88
CA GLU A 193 5.40 14.46 -1.07
C GLU A 193 4.08 13.82 -0.64
N ILE A 194 3.39 13.24 -1.62
CA ILE A 194 2.15 12.48 -1.42
C ILE A 194 2.52 11.02 -1.24
N PHE A 195 2.27 10.48 -0.06
CA PHE A 195 2.35 9.05 0.23
C PHE A 195 0.98 8.41 0.05
N ASN A 196 0.90 7.29 -0.66
CA ASN A 196 -0.28 6.44 -0.72
C ASN A 196 0.09 5.05 -0.18
N THR A 197 -0.69 4.52 0.76
CA THR A 197 -0.39 3.24 1.42
C THR A 197 -1.63 2.37 1.56
N HIS A 198 -1.39 1.06 1.64
CA HIS A 198 -2.39 0.09 2.04
C HIS A 198 -1.73 -0.90 3.01
N LEU A 199 -2.00 -0.76 4.32
CA LEU A 199 -1.39 -1.60 5.36
C LEU A 199 -2.04 -3.01 5.43
N TYR A 200 -1.46 -3.88 6.26
CA TYR A 200 -1.88 -5.27 6.43
C TYR A 200 -3.30 -5.41 7.02
N ALA A 201 -4.20 -6.11 6.32
CA ALA A 201 -5.63 -6.15 6.63
C ALA A 201 -6.03 -7.16 7.73
N GLN A 202 -5.34 -8.30 7.85
CA GLN A 202 -5.83 -9.38 8.72
C GLN A 202 -5.81 -9.01 10.21
N GLY A 203 -6.79 -9.56 10.95
CA GLY A 203 -6.91 -9.42 12.40
C GLY A 203 -7.96 -8.41 12.88
N GLY A 204 -8.54 -7.61 11.97
CA GLY A 204 -9.58 -6.62 12.33
C GLY A 204 -9.10 -5.68 13.44
N GLU A 205 -9.95 -5.43 14.43
CA GLU A 205 -9.65 -4.54 15.56
C GLU A 205 -9.01 -5.23 16.77
N SER A 206 -9.01 -6.56 16.78
CA SER A 206 -8.40 -7.37 17.84
C SER A 206 -7.39 -8.34 17.23
N PRO A 207 -6.34 -7.85 16.56
CA PRO A 207 -5.37 -8.71 15.89
C PRO A 207 -4.60 -9.56 16.90
N SER A 208 -4.24 -10.79 16.50
CA SER A 208 -3.23 -11.55 17.25
C SER A 208 -1.89 -10.81 17.24
N LYS A 209 -0.98 -11.13 18.17
CA LYS A 209 0.37 -10.52 18.19
C LYS A 209 1.12 -10.67 16.86
N LEU A 210 0.96 -11.82 16.18
CA LEU A 210 1.52 -12.05 14.84
C LEU A 210 0.93 -11.10 13.80
N GLN A 211 -0.39 -10.95 13.76
CA GLN A 211 -1.05 -10.03 12.81
C GLN A 211 -0.69 -8.57 13.10
N LEU A 212 -0.58 -8.21 14.38
CA LEU A 212 -0.15 -6.88 14.80
C LEU A 212 1.32 -6.61 14.43
N ALA A 213 2.20 -7.61 14.52
CA ALA A 213 3.59 -7.48 14.08
C ALA A 213 3.69 -7.13 12.59
N HIS A 214 2.89 -7.73 11.70
CA HIS A 214 2.82 -7.32 10.29
C HIS A 214 2.44 -5.84 10.12
N ARG A 215 1.43 -5.37 10.87
CA ARG A 215 1.02 -3.96 10.85
C ARG A 215 2.11 -3.03 11.40
N LEU A 216 2.79 -3.42 12.48
CA LEU A 216 3.86 -2.64 13.10
C LEU A 216 5.11 -2.53 12.23
N VAL A 217 5.53 -3.61 11.54
CA VAL A 217 6.64 -3.53 10.58
C VAL A 217 6.27 -2.58 9.43
N GLY A 218 5.06 -2.68 8.87
CA GLY A 218 4.59 -1.76 7.83
C GLY A 218 4.50 -0.31 8.32
N ALA A 219 4.02 -0.09 9.55
CA ALA A 219 3.95 1.22 10.19
C ALA A 219 5.33 1.83 10.42
N HIS A 220 6.32 1.02 10.82
CA HIS A 220 7.72 1.44 10.98
C HIS A 220 8.34 1.88 9.65
N GLU A 221 8.19 1.06 8.62
CA GLU A 221 8.72 1.38 7.29
C GLU A 221 8.05 2.65 6.73
N PHE A 222 6.72 2.77 6.83
CA PHE A 222 5.99 3.99 6.47
C PHE A 222 6.48 5.23 7.26
N THR A 223 6.67 5.08 8.57
CA THR A 223 7.14 6.15 9.46
C THR A 223 8.51 6.66 9.04
N ARG A 224 9.44 5.75 8.70
CA ARG A 224 10.78 6.12 8.24
C ARG A 224 10.72 6.99 6.98
N HIS A 225 9.93 6.59 5.98
CA HIS A 225 9.81 7.34 4.73
C HIS A 225 9.22 8.74 4.93
N THR A 226 8.14 8.86 5.72
CA THR A 226 7.50 10.14 6.01
C THR A 226 8.39 11.08 6.83
N ILE A 227 9.12 10.56 7.83
CA ILE A 227 10.10 11.35 8.60
C ILE A 227 11.26 11.82 7.71
N THR A 228 11.79 10.96 6.84
CA THR A 228 12.85 11.33 5.90
C THR A 228 12.37 12.44 4.97
N SER A 229 11.18 12.31 4.38
CA SER A 229 10.58 13.34 3.51
C SER A 229 10.45 14.69 4.22
N ALA A 230 9.86 14.71 5.41
CA ALA A 230 9.73 15.93 6.20
C ALA A 230 11.10 16.53 6.59
N SER A 231 12.11 15.69 6.85
CA SER A 231 13.48 16.12 7.20
C SER A 231 14.24 16.68 6.00
N LEU A 232 13.89 16.26 4.78
CA LEU A 232 14.37 16.87 3.53
C LEU A 232 13.68 18.20 3.22
N GLY A 233 12.79 18.66 4.10
CA GLY A 233 12.13 19.95 3.99
C GLY A 233 10.83 19.90 3.19
N ARG A 234 10.22 18.74 2.97
CA ARG A 234 8.98 18.62 2.18
C ARG A 234 7.74 18.72 3.05
N HIS A 235 6.67 19.26 2.47
CA HIS A 235 5.33 19.05 3.01
C HIS A 235 4.97 17.58 2.79
N VAL A 236 4.37 16.95 3.80
CA VAL A 236 3.99 15.54 3.72
C VAL A 236 2.47 15.43 3.81
N LEU A 237 1.88 14.78 2.82
CA LEU A 237 0.51 14.30 2.82
C LEU A 237 0.54 12.80 2.65
N ALA A 238 -0.07 12.06 3.56
CA ALA A 238 -0.17 10.62 3.47
C ALA A 238 -1.62 10.20 3.46
N VAL A 239 -1.97 9.39 2.48
CA VAL A 239 -3.34 8.96 2.22
C VAL A 239 -3.41 7.44 2.11
N GLY A 240 -4.60 6.89 2.36
CA GLY A 240 -4.91 5.51 2.02
C GLY A 240 -5.62 4.74 3.10
N ASP A 241 -5.68 3.42 2.89
CA ASP A 241 -6.29 2.45 3.79
C ASP A 241 -5.23 1.91 4.74
N PHE A 242 -5.24 2.39 5.98
CA PHE A 242 -4.30 1.96 7.00
C PHE A 242 -4.74 0.67 7.69
N ASN A 243 -5.89 0.09 7.34
CA ASN A 243 -6.43 -1.15 7.91
C ASN A 243 -6.46 -1.18 9.44
N CYS A 244 -6.48 -0.01 10.07
CA CYS A 244 -6.37 0.17 11.51
C CYS A 244 -7.27 1.31 11.94
N ILE A 245 -8.09 1.10 12.98
CA ILE A 245 -8.69 2.24 13.69
C ILE A 245 -7.60 3.07 14.37
N SER A 246 -7.93 4.32 14.67
CA SER A 246 -7.00 5.28 15.26
C SER A 246 -6.35 4.78 16.56
N ARG A 247 -7.06 3.98 17.37
CA ARG A 247 -6.55 3.42 18.63
C ARG A 247 -5.63 2.21 18.46
N ASN A 248 -5.54 1.64 17.26
CA ASN A 248 -4.67 0.50 17.01
C ASN A 248 -3.21 0.90 17.30
N PRO A 249 -2.41 0.04 17.96
CA PRO A 249 -1.01 0.34 18.25
C PRO A 249 -0.19 0.75 17.02
N ALA A 250 -0.47 0.21 15.83
CA ALA A 250 0.22 0.61 14.60
C ALA A 250 -0.10 2.05 14.19
N MET A 251 -1.34 2.52 14.37
CA MET A 251 -1.70 3.92 14.11
C MET A 251 -1.12 4.84 15.17
N GLN A 252 -1.16 4.45 16.45
CA GLN A 252 -0.50 5.20 17.53
C GLN A 252 1.01 5.34 17.28
N PHE A 253 1.65 4.27 16.79
CA PHE A 253 3.04 4.29 16.36
C PHE A 253 3.29 5.34 15.26
N ILE A 254 2.47 5.34 14.21
CA ILE A 254 2.57 6.32 13.12
C ILE A 254 2.38 7.74 13.65
N TYR A 255 1.31 8.03 14.38
CA TYR A 255 1.03 9.37 14.90
C TYR A 255 2.17 9.89 15.77
N THR A 256 2.60 9.09 16.74
CA THR A 256 3.59 9.50 17.74
C THR A 256 4.98 9.67 17.14
N LEU A 257 5.41 8.79 16.22
CA LEU A 257 6.74 8.88 15.65
C LEU A 257 6.86 9.93 14.54
N THR A 258 5.85 10.05 13.68
CA THR A 258 5.87 10.97 12.53
C THR A 258 5.42 12.39 12.86
N GLY A 259 4.59 12.58 13.90
CA GLY A 259 3.91 13.85 14.17
C GLY A 259 2.90 14.24 13.08
N LEU A 260 2.48 13.30 12.23
CA LEU A 260 1.39 13.50 11.27
C LEU A 260 0.09 13.79 12.01
N LYS A 261 -0.66 14.77 11.51
CA LYS A 261 -2.00 15.13 12.00
C LYS A 261 -3.06 14.45 11.14
N ASP A 262 -4.10 13.94 11.78
CA ASP A 262 -5.30 13.43 11.11
C ASP A 262 -6.16 14.62 10.64
N ALA A 263 -6.46 14.69 9.33
CA ALA A 263 -7.32 15.72 8.75
C ALA A 263 -8.72 15.73 9.41
N TRP A 264 -9.28 14.55 9.65
CA TRP A 264 -10.57 14.40 10.31
C TRP A 264 -10.55 14.89 11.75
N GLY A 265 -9.52 14.48 12.50
CA GLY A 265 -9.32 14.93 13.87
C GLY A 265 -9.11 16.44 13.98
N SER A 266 -8.50 17.05 12.96
CA SER A 266 -8.24 18.49 12.91
C SER A 266 -9.52 19.32 12.73
N THR A 267 -10.56 18.77 12.08
CA THR A 267 -11.80 19.51 11.77
C THR A 267 -12.99 19.10 12.63
N HIS A 268 -13.00 17.90 13.22
CA HIS A 268 -14.11 17.39 14.03
C HIS A 268 -13.82 17.34 15.54
N GLY A 269 -12.64 17.79 15.98
CA GLY A 269 -12.28 17.89 17.40
C GLY A 269 -11.84 16.59 18.08
N SER A 270 -11.88 15.45 17.38
CA SER A 270 -11.25 14.20 17.84
C SER A 270 -10.85 13.32 16.68
N PHE A 271 -9.63 12.81 16.74
CA PHE A 271 -9.11 11.77 15.84
C PHE A 271 -9.39 10.36 16.39
N ILE A 272 -10.10 10.22 17.52
CA ILE A 272 -10.38 8.91 18.09
C ILE A 272 -11.69 8.36 17.52
N PHE A 273 -11.58 7.22 16.84
CA PHE A 273 -12.73 6.40 16.46
C PHE A 273 -12.63 5.03 17.11
N PRO A 274 -13.72 4.50 17.68
CA PRO A 274 -14.99 5.18 17.98
C PRO A 274 -14.86 6.11 19.21
N ARG A 275 -15.72 7.12 19.30
CA ARG A 275 -15.82 7.96 20.52
C ARG A 275 -16.55 7.19 21.63
N VAL A 276 -16.35 7.65 22.87
CA VAL A 276 -17.06 7.09 24.04
C VAL A 276 -18.54 7.45 24.00
N GLU A 277 -18.87 8.62 23.43
CA GLU A 277 -20.24 9.04 23.12
C GLU A 277 -20.88 8.06 22.13
N GLY A 278 -22.12 7.68 22.42
CA GLY A 278 -22.81 6.62 21.71
C GLY A 278 -23.05 6.94 20.23
N ILE A 279 -22.95 5.92 19.38
CA ILE A 279 -23.36 6.01 17.98
C ILE A 279 -24.82 5.60 17.90
N HIS A 280 -25.68 6.51 17.42
CA HIS A 280 -27.13 6.29 17.42
C HIS A 280 -27.70 5.90 16.04
N SER A 281 -26.98 6.14 14.94
CA SER A 281 -27.40 5.73 13.60
C SER A 281 -26.21 5.51 12.65
N PRO A 282 -26.37 4.77 11.54
CA PRO A 282 -25.32 4.64 10.53
C PRO A 282 -24.91 5.98 9.89
N TYR A 283 -25.86 6.90 9.72
CA TYR A 283 -25.55 8.25 9.22
C TYR A 283 -24.67 9.03 10.21
N HIS A 284 -24.96 8.92 11.50
CA HIS A 284 -24.13 9.53 12.56
C HIS A 284 -22.73 8.91 12.60
N ALA A 285 -22.62 7.58 12.43
CA ALA A 285 -21.34 6.89 12.36
C ALA A 285 -20.46 7.41 11.20
N VAL A 286 -21.07 7.64 10.04
CA VAL A 286 -20.36 8.09 8.82
C VAL A 286 -20.06 9.59 8.87
N ASN A 287 -21.06 10.43 9.12
CA ASN A 287 -20.93 11.88 8.98
C ASN A 287 -20.24 12.55 10.17
N ASP A 288 -20.46 12.07 11.39
CA ASP A 288 -19.97 12.73 12.61
C ASP A 288 -18.74 12.01 13.20
N HIS A 289 -18.58 10.72 12.91
CA HIS A 289 -17.47 9.91 13.40
C HIS A 289 -16.52 9.40 12.32
N GLY A 290 -16.87 9.52 11.04
CA GLY A 290 -15.96 9.22 9.94
C GLY A 290 -15.82 7.74 9.66
N ALA A 291 -16.85 6.93 9.89
CA ALA A 291 -16.84 5.52 9.49
C ALA A 291 -16.69 5.41 7.95
N THR A 292 -15.66 4.68 7.51
CA THR A 292 -15.30 4.49 6.10
C THR A 292 -15.67 3.10 5.58
N THR A 293 -15.74 2.08 6.43
CA THR A 293 -16.07 0.71 6.00
C THR A 293 -17.01 0.01 6.99
N ASP A 294 -17.56 -1.13 6.57
CA ASP A 294 -18.51 -1.97 7.32
C ASP A 294 -19.76 -1.22 7.82
N SER A 295 -20.09 -0.07 7.23
CA SER A 295 -21.29 0.69 7.55
C SER A 295 -22.53 -0.01 6.97
N PRO A 296 -23.66 -0.06 7.70
CA PRO A 296 -24.94 -0.51 7.14
C PRO A 296 -25.44 0.28 5.93
N LEU A 297 -24.91 1.51 5.70
CA LEU A 297 -25.22 2.31 4.51
C LEU A 297 -24.55 1.80 3.23
N ASN A 298 -23.53 0.94 3.36
CA ASN A 298 -22.84 0.38 2.20
C ASN A 298 -23.53 -0.90 1.73
N ALA A 299 -23.88 -0.96 0.44
CA ALA A 299 -24.57 -2.10 -0.16
C ALA A 299 -23.79 -3.42 -0.01
N TYR A 300 -22.46 -3.36 0.04
CA TYR A 300 -21.58 -4.52 0.17
C TYR A 300 -21.36 -4.98 1.62
N THR A 301 -21.86 -4.24 2.62
CA THR A 301 -21.87 -4.69 4.02
C THR A 301 -22.91 -5.78 4.26
N ARG A 302 -23.97 -5.83 3.45
CA ARG A 302 -25.08 -6.78 3.64
C ARG A 302 -24.60 -8.23 3.56
N GLY A 303 -24.84 -8.99 4.63
CA GLY A 303 -24.46 -10.39 4.73
C GLY A 303 -23.00 -10.64 5.15
N LYS A 304 -22.19 -9.60 5.38
CA LYS A 304 -20.87 -9.75 6.00
C LYS A 304 -21.04 -10.12 7.48
N VAL A 305 -20.20 -11.04 7.96
CA VAL A 305 -20.06 -11.30 9.41
C VAL A 305 -19.17 -10.21 9.98
N LEU A 306 -19.80 -9.22 10.61
CA LEU A 306 -19.10 -8.08 11.19
C LEU A 306 -18.56 -8.41 12.59
N ASP A 307 -17.35 -7.94 12.88
CA ASP A 307 -16.79 -8.03 14.23
C ASP A 307 -17.58 -7.17 15.23
N GLU A 308 -17.27 -7.34 16.51
CA GLU A 308 -17.97 -6.65 17.59
C GLU A 308 -17.87 -5.12 17.50
N ASN A 309 -16.72 -4.57 17.10
CA ASN A 309 -16.57 -3.12 17.00
C ASN A 309 -17.38 -2.58 15.83
N ALA A 310 -17.30 -3.18 14.65
CA ALA A 310 -18.13 -2.76 13.51
C ALA A 310 -19.63 -2.82 13.82
N ARG A 311 -20.10 -3.86 14.52
CA ARG A 311 -21.52 -3.97 14.94
C ARG A 311 -21.90 -2.91 15.97
N LYS A 312 -21.06 -2.72 16.99
CA LYS A 312 -21.33 -1.78 18.09
C LYS A 312 -21.30 -0.32 17.63
N PHE A 313 -20.41 0.01 16.70
CA PHE A 313 -20.14 1.37 16.25
C PHE A 313 -20.64 1.66 14.83
N LEU A 314 -21.41 0.73 14.24
CA LEU A 314 -22.04 0.86 12.92
C LEU A 314 -21.05 1.20 11.80
N GLY A 315 -19.83 0.68 11.91
CA GLY A 315 -18.75 0.85 10.94
C GLY A 315 -17.37 0.97 11.60
N LYS A 316 -16.36 1.16 10.76
CA LYS A 316 -14.96 1.39 11.14
C LYS A 316 -14.40 2.54 10.33
N ARG A 317 -13.42 3.25 10.91
CA ARG A 317 -12.60 4.23 10.20
C ARG A 317 -11.20 3.66 9.98
N LEU A 318 -10.92 3.26 8.75
CA LEU A 318 -9.64 2.64 8.34
C LEU A 318 -8.88 3.49 7.32
N ASP A 319 -9.57 4.42 6.65
CA ASP A 319 -9.02 5.28 5.62
C ASP A 319 -8.72 6.67 6.21
N TYR A 320 -7.54 7.22 5.88
CA TYR A 320 -7.05 8.46 6.49
C TYR A 320 -6.42 9.39 5.47
N ILE A 321 -6.55 10.69 5.73
CA ILE A 321 -5.68 11.73 5.16
C ILE A 321 -4.89 12.34 6.31
N LEU A 322 -3.59 12.09 6.30
CA LEU A 322 -2.64 12.54 7.31
C LEU A 322 -1.72 13.60 6.72
N PHE A 323 -1.35 14.61 7.51
CA PHE A 323 -0.53 15.70 6.99
C PHE A 323 0.41 16.28 8.03
N ARG A 324 1.53 16.85 7.56
CA ARG A 324 2.42 17.67 8.38
C ARG A 324 3.23 18.66 7.55
N PRO A 325 3.66 19.79 8.15
CA PRO A 325 4.64 20.67 7.52
C PRO A 325 6.04 20.02 7.53
N PRO A 326 6.98 20.59 6.74
CA PRO A 326 8.41 20.29 6.81
C PRO A 326 8.94 20.32 8.25
N ARG A 327 9.95 19.49 8.53
CA ARG A 327 10.63 19.51 9.84
C ARG A 327 11.51 20.75 10.01
N THR A 328 12.16 21.17 8.93
CA THR A 328 12.99 22.37 8.88
C THR A 328 12.33 23.40 7.96
N ARG A 329 12.08 24.60 8.48
CA ARG A 329 11.55 25.72 7.70
C ARG A 329 12.68 26.26 6.82
N SER A 330 12.65 25.95 5.53
CA SER A 330 13.51 26.60 4.54
C SER A 330 12.90 27.95 4.15
N SER A 331 13.75 28.93 3.85
CA SER A 331 13.33 30.22 3.25
C SER A 331 12.61 30.05 1.90
N ARG A 332 12.66 28.84 1.31
CA ARG A 332 11.97 28.49 0.06
C ARG A 332 10.45 28.34 0.18
N TYR A 333 9.91 28.24 1.39
CA TYR A 333 8.47 27.99 1.57
C TYR A 333 7.77 29.23 2.12
N THR A 334 6.78 29.69 1.37
CA THR A 334 5.98 30.86 1.73
C THR A 334 4.68 30.47 2.44
N HIS A 335 4.22 29.21 2.29
CA HIS A 335 2.96 28.72 2.84
C HIS A 335 3.09 27.37 3.55
N GLU A 336 2.17 27.08 4.46
CA GLU A 336 1.99 25.80 5.16
C GLU A 336 0.56 25.28 4.95
N LEU A 337 0.39 23.95 4.98
CA LEU A 337 -0.93 23.31 4.88
C LEU A 337 -1.72 23.43 6.20
N ARG A 338 -2.96 23.93 6.11
CA ARG A 338 -3.96 23.88 7.19
C ARG A 338 -5.20 23.17 6.71
N CYS A 339 -5.58 22.07 7.37
CA CYS A 339 -6.85 21.40 7.06
C CYS A 339 -8.02 22.32 7.43
N ARG A 340 -8.86 22.68 6.46
CA ARG A 340 -10.06 23.51 6.66
C ARG A 340 -11.28 22.65 6.92
N GLU A 341 -11.45 21.61 6.12
CA GLU A 341 -12.62 20.75 6.12
C GLU A 341 -12.21 19.33 5.73
N SER A 342 -12.92 18.34 6.27
CA SER A 342 -12.83 16.97 5.83
C SER A 342 -14.20 16.30 5.92
N SER A 343 -14.43 15.26 5.12
CA SER A 343 -15.71 14.57 5.06
C SER A 343 -15.57 13.16 4.50
N ILE A 344 -16.58 12.32 4.79
CA ILE A 344 -16.75 11.04 4.12
C ILE A 344 -17.53 11.27 2.83
N VAL A 345 -17.00 10.76 1.72
CA VAL A 345 -17.54 10.88 0.36
C VAL A 345 -17.73 9.48 -0.24
N PHE A 346 -18.34 9.38 -1.43
CA PHE A 346 -18.68 8.07 -2.04
C PHE A 346 -19.58 7.18 -1.15
N ASN A 347 -20.30 7.78 -0.20
CA ASN A 347 -21.18 7.12 0.78
C ASN A 347 -22.63 6.96 0.29
N ARG A 348 -22.90 7.35 -0.96
CA ARG A 348 -24.17 7.13 -1.66
C ARG A 348 -24.08 5.96 -2.64
N HIS A 349 -25.23 5.46 -3.08
CA HIS A 349 -25.27 4.52 -4.20
C HIS A 349 -24.88 5.19 -5.52
N ILE A 350 -24.37 4.40 -6.45
CA ILE A 350 -24.09 4.83 -7.82
C ILE A 350 -25.43 5.25 -8.46
N PRO A 351 -25.53 6.43 -9.10
CA PRO A 351 -26.76 6.86 -9.75
C PRO A 351 -27.29 5.82 -10.73
N GLY A 352 -28.57 5.44 -10.58
CA GLY A 352 -29.21 4.43 -11.42
C GLY A 352 -28.88 2.98 -11.05
N ALA A 353 -28.18 2.72 -9.94
CA ALA A 353 -27.93 1.37 -9.45
C ALA A 353 -28.05 1.27 -7.92
N GLU A 354 -28.50 0.12 -7.41
CA GLU A 354 -28.64 -0.15 -5.96
C GLU A 354 -27.32 -0.69 -5.34
N ILE A 355 -26.18 -0.18 -5.82
CA ILE A 355 -24.85 -0.60 -5.36
C ILE A 355 -23.99 0.62 -4.99
N SER A 356 -23.11 0.44 -4.01
CA SER A 356 -22.13 1.45 -3.61
C SER A 356 -20.94 1.52 -4.58
N PHE A 357 -20.17 2.61 -4.54
CA PHE A 357 -18.97 2.79 -5.38
C PHE A 357 -17.84 1.80 -5.03
N SER A 358 -17.69 1.48 -3.76
CA SER A 358 -16.74 0.49 -3.23
C SER A 358 -17.33 -0.10 -1.95
N ASP A 359 -16.71 -1.13 -1.39
CA ASP A 359 -17.04 -1.58 -0.03
C ASP A 359 -16.43 -0.69 1.06
N HIS A 360 -15.62 0.30 0.65
CA HIS A 360 -15.21 1.46 1.42
C HIS A 360 -15.89 2.74 0.90
N PHE A 361 -16.07 3.71 1.80
CA PHE A 361 -16.34 5.10 1.47
C PHE A 361 -15.03 5.87 1.37
N GLY A 362 -15.02 6.93 0.56
CA GLY A 362 -13.84 7.77 0.38
C GLY A 362 -13.70 8.80 1.50
N VAL A 363 -12.47 9.28 1.72
CA VAL A 363 -12.20 10.39 2.62
C VAL A 363 -11.71 11.57 1.80
N SER A 364 -12.31 12.73 2.00
CA SER A 364 -11.96 13.99 1.36
C SER A 364 -11.46 14.98 2.39
N ALA A 365 -10.44 15.76 2.05
CA ALA A 365 -9.98 16.88 2.86
C ALA A 365 -9.57 18.06 1.97
N THR A 366 -9.99 19.27 2.36
CA THR A 366 -9.56 20.52 1.73
C THR A 366 -8.60 21.23 2.67
N PHE A 367 -7.43 21.57 2.13
CA PHE A 367 -6.40 22.31 2.83
C PHE A 367 -6.31 23.72 2.28
N GLU A 368 -6.11 24.69 3.17
CA GLU A 368 -5.69 26.03 2.83
C GLU A 368 -4.16 26.11 2.90
N CYS A 369 -3.55 26.74 1.90
CA CYS A 369 -2.14 27.11 1.89
C CYS A 369 -2.03 28.47 2.60
N VAL A 370 -1.65 28.47 3.88
CA VAL A 370 -1.59 29.69 4.70
C VAL A 370 -0.18 30.25 4.74
N PRO A 371 0.03 31.58 4.59
CA PRO A 371 1.36 32.17 4.65
C PRO A 371 2.08 31.87 5.97
N VAL A 372 3.37 31.53 5.89
CA VAL A 372 4.20 31.28 7.07
C VAL A 372 4.67 32.62 7.64
N ASN A 373 4.19 32.97 8.85
CA ASN A 373 4.66 34.16 9.56
C ASN A 373 6.12 34.00 10.02
N GLN A 374 7.06 34.65 9.32
CA GLN A 374 8.50 34.59 9.61
C GLN A 374 8.91 35.32 10.90
N ASN A 375 8.05 36.19 11.45
CA ASN A 375 8.34 37.00 12.63
C ASN A 375 8.02 36.32 13.98
N GLY A 376 7.47 35.10 13.97
CA GLY A 376 7.25 34.32 15.18
C GLY A 376 8.50 33.53 15.57
N ARG A 377 9.33 34.09 16.46
CA ARG A 377 10.21 33.28 17.32
C ARG A 377 9.35 32.44 18.28
N GLU A 378 8.62 31.47 17.77
CA GLU A 378 7.99 30.47 18.61
C GLU A 378 8.93 29.28 18.71
N GLY A 379 9.59 29.17 19.86
CA GLY A 379 10.31 27.97 20.26
C GLY A 379 9.41 26.75 20.12
N ARG A 380 10.04 25.58 19.91
CA ARG A 380 9.42 24.26 19.99
C ARG A 380 8.34 24.25 21.08
N ARG A 381 7.07 24.44 20.71
CA ARG A 381 5.97 24.00 21.56
C ARG A 381 5.85 22.51 21.29
N PRO A 382 6.01 21.65 22.32
CA PRO A 382 5.63 20.26 22.20
C PRO A 382 4.20 20.22 21.64
N ILE A 383 3.98 19.40 20.63
CA ILE A 383 2.64 19.13 20.12
C ILE A 383 1.93 18.36 21.24
N THR A 384 1.29 19.07 22.16
CA THR A 384 0.46 18.46 23.19
C THR A 384 -0.81 17.99 22.48
N PRO A 385 -1.15 16.69 22.50
CA PRO A 385 -2.44 16.25 22.02
C PRO A 385 -3.56 16.96 22.80
N PRO A 386 -4.72 17.22 22.18
CA PRO A 386 -5.82 17.93 22.83
C PRO A 386 -6.21 17.22 24.14
N ARG A 387 -6.24 17.97 25.24
CA ARG A 387 -6.72 17.51 26.56
C ARG A 387 -8.21 17.24 26.48
N GLY A 388 -8.64 16.03 26.80
CA GLY A 388 -10.07 15.70 26.89
C GLY A 388 -10.46 14.25 26.62
N THR A 389 -9.53 13.29 26.56
CA THR A 389 -9.86 11.87 26.40
C THR A 389 -9.10 11.04 27.43
N SER A 390 -9.77 10.07 28.06
CA SER A 390 -9.24 9.16 29.09
C SER A 390 -8.18 8.16 28.58
N TYR A 391 -7.24 8.62 27.76
CA TYR A 391 -6.11 7.85 27.23
C TYR A 391 -4.87 8.75 27.33
N SER A 392 -3.93 8.40 28.21
CA SER A 392 -2.64 9.05 28.32
C SER A 392 -1.85 8.77 27.04
N PRO A 393 -1.23 9.78 26.37
CA PRO A 393 -0.30 9.48 25.30
C PRO A 393 0.84 8.66 25.90
N ALA A 394 0.97 7.40 25.46
CA ALA A 394 2.15 6.62 25.71
C ALA A 394 3.35 7.41 25.19
N THR A 395 4.39 7.56 26.00
CA THR A 395 5.62 8.24 25.56
C THR A 395 6.16 7.60 24.28
N ARG A 396 6.99 8.33 23.51
CA ARG A 396 7.64 7.76 22.31
C ARG A 396 8.34 6.44 22.65
N SER A 397 9.01 6.38 23.82
CA SER A 397 9.63 5.18 24.36
C SER A 397 8.63 4.04 24.60
N GLU A 398 7.52 4.27 25.30
CA GLU A 398 6.51 3.23 25.57
C GLU A 398 5.94 2.59 24.28
N ILE A 399 5.69 3.40 23.25
CA ILE A 399 5.18 2.90 21.96
C ILE A 399 6.24 2.05 21.24
N ILE A 400 7.51 2.46 21.29
CA ILE A 400 8.61 1.71 20.72
C ILE A 400 8.82 0.39 21.48
N GLU A 401 8.80 0.42 22.81
CA GLU A 401 8.91 -0.77 23.67
C GLU A 401 7.78 -1.77 23.41
N TYR A 402 6.54 -1.28 23.29
CA TYR A 402 5.40 -2.12 22.94
C TYR A 402 5.58 -2.80 21.57
N ALA A 403 6.10 -2.05 20.59
CA ALA A 403 6.40 -2.60 19.27
C ALA A 403 7.48 -3.68 19.36
N ILE A 404 8.61 -3.41 20.02
CA ILE A 404 9.71 -4.38 20.24
C ILE A 404 9.19 -5.65 20.92
N SER A 405 8.38 -5.51 21.99
CA SER A 405 7.79 -6.64 22.71
C SER A 405 6.89 -7.49 21.82
N THR A 406 6.05 -6.85 21.00
CA THR A 406 5.15 -7.55 20.06
C THR A 406 5.93 -8.28 18.97
N LEU A 407 6.96 -7.64 18.42
CA LEU A 407 7.86 -8.26 17.42
C LEU A 407 8.66 -9.41 18.03
N GLY A 408 9.12 -9.30 19.27
CA GLY A 408 9.87 -10.35 19.97
C GLY A 408 9.05 -11.63 20.19
N VAL A 409 7.78 -11.50 20.60
CA VAL A 409 6.86 -12.65 20.70
C VAL A 409 6.66 -13.32 19.34
N THR A 410 6.50 -12.51 18.30
CA THR A 410 6.30 -12.99 16.93
C THR A 410 7.56 -13.68 16.39
N TYR A 411 8.74 -13.14 16.69
CA TYR A 411 10.03 -13.73 16.33
C TYR A 411 10.22 -15.10 16.97
N ALA A 412 9.89 -15.25 18.25
CA ALA A 412 9.95 -16.55 18.93
C ALA A 412 8.99 -17.57 18.28
N ALA A 413 7.76 -17.15 17.95
CA ALA A 413 6.80 -17.99 17.26
C ALA A 413 7.29 -18.39 15.85
N ALA A 414 7.81 -17.45 15.07
CA ALA A 414 8.37 -17.71 13.74
C ALA A 414 9.56 -18.66 13.78
N ARG A 415 10.45 -18.51 14.76
CA ARG A 415 11.60 -19.42 14.98
C ARG A 415 11.12 -20.83 15.31
N TRP A 416 10.12 -20.96 16.16
CA TRP A 416 9.51 -22.24 16.52
C TRP A 416 8.84 -22.90 15.31
N GLU A 417 8.07 -22.14 14.54
CA GLU A 417 7.41 -22.59 13.32
C GLU A 417 8.40 -23.03 12.24
N LYS A 418 9.51 -22.30 12.07
CA LYS A 418 10.63 -22.71 11.22
C LYS A 418 11.22 -24.05 11.69
N HIS A 419 11.44 -24.21 13.00
CA HIS A 419 11.99 -25.45 13.56
C HIS A 419 11.05 -26.64 13.33
N LYS A 420 9.75 -26.50 13.60
CA LYS A 420 8.76 -27.54 13.30
C LYS A 420 8.79 -27.97 11.83
N LYS A 421 8.82 -27.01 10.90
CA LYS A 421 8.87 -27.31 9.46
C LYS A 421 10.14 -28.09 9.07
N LEU A 422 11.29 -27.77 9.68
CA LEU A 422 12.53 -28.53 9.48
C LEU A 422 12.46 -29.94 10.07
N VAL A 423 11.88 -30.10 11.27
CA VAL A 423 11.67 -31.43 11.87
C VAL A 423 10.73 -32.26 11.02
N SER A 424 9.59 -31.70 10.57
CA SER A 424 8.66 -32.37 9.67
C SER A 424 9.31 -32.76 8.34
N PHE A 425 10.17 -31.89 7.77
CA PHE A 425 10.97 -32.24 6.60
C PHE A 425 11.88 -33.44 6.86
N ALA A 426 12.63 -33.46 7.96
CA ALA A 426 13.50 -34.58 8.32
C ALA A 426 12.70 -35.89 8.49
N THR A 427 11.53 -35.83 9.11
CA THR A 427 10.62 -36.98 9.25
C THR A 427 10.14 -37.49 7.89
N LEU A 428 9.77 -36.59 6.95
CA LEU A 428 9.38 -37.00 5.60
C LEU A 428 10.53 -37.62 4.80
N VAL A 429 11.77 -37.17 5.01
CA VAL A 429 12.96 -37.80 4.40
C VAL A 429 13.13 -39.23 4.93
N VAL A 430 13.02 -39.44 6.25
CA VAL A 430 13.07 -40.79 6.84
C VAL A 430 11.94 -41.68 6.31
N LEU A 431 10.72 -41.15 6.26
CA LEU A 431 9.56 -41.86 5.72
C LEU A 431 9.76 -42.23 4.24
N LEU A 432 10.32 -41.34 3.43
CA LEU A 432 10.64 -41.60 2.03
C LEU A 432 11.67 -42.73 1.91
N ILE A 433 12.71 -42.74 2.74
CA ILE A 433 13.71 -43.82 2.77
C ILE A 433 13.07 -45.15 3.15
N ILE A 434 12.20 -45.17 4.17
CA ILE A 434 11.46 -46.38 4.57
C ILE A 434 10.56 -46.87 3.43
N LEU A 435 9.86 -45.96 2.74
CA LEU A 435 8.97 -46.32 1.64
C LEU A 435 9.73 -46.88 0.45
N VAL A 436 10.84 -46.25 0.06
CA VAL A 436 11.69 -46.70 -1.06
C VAL A 436 12.33 -48.05 -0.74
N THR A 437 12.90 -48.21 0.46
CA THR A 437 13.51 -49.48 0.86
C THR A 437 12.47 -50.58 1.06
N GLY A 438 11.31 -50.26 1.65
CA GLY A 438 10.18 -51.17 1.83
C GLY A 438 9.53 -51.62 0.52
N SER A 439 9.51 -50.75 -0.51
CA SER A 439 8.97 -51.10 -1.83
C SER A 439 9.69 -52.27 -2.50
N ALA A 440 10.97 -52.50 -2.18
CA ALA A 440 11.73 -53.63 -2.68
C ALA A 440 11.22 -54.99 -2.18
N TRP A 441 10.38 -55.00 -1.15
CA TRP A 441 9.85 -56.21 -0.49
C TRP A 441 8.35 -56.43 -0.77
N VAL A 442 7.72 -55.62 -1.63
CA VAL A 442 6.30 -55.77 -1.99
C VAL A 442 6.19 -56.72 -3.20
N PRO A 443 5.58 -57.91 -3.05
CA PRO A 443 5.56 -58.91 -4.13
C PRO A 443 4.62 -58.55 -5.29
N ASP A 444 3.53 -57.86 -4.98
CA ASP A 444 2.44 -57.60 -5.92
C ASP A 444 2.68 -56.32 -6.73
N LEU A 445 2.85 -56.48 -8.04
CA LEU A 445 3.06 -55.39 -9.01
C LEU A 445 1.92 -54.35 -9.03
N TYR A 446 0.73 -54.70 -8.53
CA TYR A 446 -0.43 -53.80 -8.45
C TYR A 446 -0.19 -52.59 -7.52
N PHE A 447 0.67 -52.71 -6.51
CA PHE A 447 0.93 -51.61 -5.56
C PHE A 447 1.96 -50.59 -6.07
N ASN A 448 2.73 -50.91 -7.12
CA ASN A 448 3.80 -50.04 -7.63
C ASN A 448 3.33 -48.62 -8.00
N PRO A 449 2.21 -48.42 -8.73
CA PRO A 449 1.73 -47.07 -9.03
C PRO A 449 1.36 -46.28 -7.76
N VAL A 450 0.77 -46.95 -6.77
CA VAL A 450 0.38 -46.34 -5.49
C VAL A 450 1.61 -45.92 -4.70
N LEU A 451 2.62 -46.79 -4.60
CA LEU A 451 3.89 -46.49 -3.93
C LEU A 451 4.65 -45.35 -4.62
N MET A 452 4.62 -45.29 -5.96
CA MET A 452 5.24 -44.22 -6.73
C MET A 452 4.53 -42.88 -6.48
N LEU A 453 3.19 -42.85 -6.51
CA LEU A 453 2.41 -41.65 -6.21
C LEU A 453 2.62 -41.19 -4.76
N ALA A 454 2.65 -42.12 -3.80
CA ALA A 454 2.93 -41.80 -2.40
C ALA A 454 4.35 -41.22 -2.23
N SER A 455 5.36 -41.82 -2.87
CA SER A 455 6.74 -41.32 -2.85
C SER A 455 6.84 -39.92 -3.45
N ALA A 456 6.16 -39.67 -4.57
CA ALA A 456 6.11 -38.36 -5.20
C ALA A 456 5.45 -37.31 -4.29
N ALA A 457 4.34 -37.66 -3.63
CA ALA A 457 3.65 -36.78 -2.70
C ALA A 457 4.50 -36.45 -1.47
N ILE A 458 5.21 -37.43 -0.90
CA ILE A 458 6.14 -37.23 0.22
C ILE A 458 7.30 -36.34 -0.20
N ALA A 459 7.93 -36.62 -1.35
CA ALA A 459 9.03 -35.82 -1.87
C ALA A 459 8.63 -34.37 -2.13
N TRP A 460 7.47 -34.16 -2.76
CA TRP A 460 6.90 -32.83 -3.00
C TRP A 460 6.63 -32.08 -1.69
N SER A 461 6.01 -32.75 -0.72
CA SER A 461 5.70 -32.16 0.60
C SER A 461 6.97 -31.82 1.36
N GLY A 462 7.96 -32.71 1.35
CA GLY A 462 9.28 -32.50 1.96
C GLY A 462 10.00 -31.30 1.35
N ALA A 463 10.11 -31.25 0.03
CA ALA A 463 10.71 -30.11 -0.67
C ALA A 463 9.98 -28.80 -0.33
N THR A 464 8.64 -28.81 -0.33
CA THR A 464 7.83 -27.63 0.02
C THR A 464 8.11 -27.16 1.45
N LEU A 465 8.16 -28.06 2.43
CA LEU A 465 8.47 -27.73 3.83
C LEU A 465 9.89 -27.21 4.00
N LEU A 466 10.86 -27.77 3.28
CA LEU A 466 12.24 -27.29 3.30
C LEU A 466 12.32 -25.84 2.79
N TYR A 467 11.72 -25.54 1.64
CA TYR A 467 11.68 -24.19 1.10
C TYR A 467 10.93 -23.22 2.03
N ALA A 468 9.78 -23.64 2.56
CA ALA A 468 9.00 -22.83 3.49
C ALA A 468 9.77 -22.52 4.78
N ALA A 469 10.57 -23.47 5.30
CA ALA A 469 11.37 -23.27 6.50
C ALA A 469 12.61 -22.40 6.26
N LEU A 470 13.38 -22.70 5.20
CA LEU A 470 14.66 -22.03 4.94
C LEU A 470 14.46 -20.64 4.35
N LEU A 471 13.65 -20.53 3.29
CA LEU A 471 13.41 -19.25 2.62
C LEU A 471 12.36 -18.45 3.39
N GLY A 472 11.19 -19.02 3.61
CA GLY A 472 10.09 -18.34 4.31
C GLY A 472 10.42 -18.01 5.76
N GLY A 473 10.71 -19.04 6.56
CA GLY A 473 11.07 -18.86 7.97
C GLY A 473 12.36 -18.07 8.16
N GLY A 474 13.35 -18.21 7.26
CA GLY A 474 14.55 -17.38 7.27
C GLY A 474 14.28 -15.91 6.97
N TRP A 475 13.43 -15.62 6.00
CA TRP A 475 13.03 -14.26 5.65
C TRP A 475 12.26 -13.60 6.80
N GLU A 476 11.25 -14.27 7.36
CA GLU A 476 10.42 -13.76 8.45
C GLU A 476 11.25 -13.45 9.69
N THR A 477 12.08 -14.40 10.14
CA THR A 477 12.93 -14.20 11.33
C THR A 477 13.93 -13.06 11.16
N ARG A 478 14.55 -12.92 9.98
CA ARG A 478 15.50 -11.82 9.70
C ARG A 478 14.81 -10.46 9.62
N THR A 479 13.63 -10.38 9.01
CA THR A 479 12.88 -9.12 8.92
C THR A 479 12.45 -8.63 10.29
N LEU A 480 11.92 -9.53 11.14
CA LEU A 480 11.54 -9.20 12.51
C LEU A 480 12.73 -8.73 13.33
N MET A 481 13.85 -9.47 13.28
CA MET A 481 15.07 -9.13 13.99
C MET A 481 15.63 -7.76 13.57
N ARG A 482 15.77 -7.52 12.26
CA ARG A 482 16.23 -6.22 11.72
C ARG A 482 15.34 -5.07 12.20
N THR A 483 14.02 -5.27 12.18
CA THR A 483 13.08 -4.22 12.62
C THR A 483 13.22 -3.95 14.11
N MET A 484 13.35 -4.99 14.93
CA MET A 484 13.60 -4.84 16.38
C MET A 484 14.91 -4.09 16.65
N GLU A 485 16.01 -4.44 15.98
CA GLU A 485 17.31 -3.76 16.11
C GLU A 485 17.19 -2.26 15.77
N GLU A 486 16.47 -1.91 14.69
CA GLU A 486 16.24 -0.50 14.33
C GLU A 486 15.39 0.23 15.39
N LEU A 487 14.38 -0.42 15.95
CA LEU A 487 13.54 0.16 17.01
C LEU A 487 14.31 0.32 18.33
N GLU A 488 15.18 -0.62 18.69
CA GLU A 488 16.05 -0.52 19.87
C GLU A 488 17.01 0.67 19.74
N LEU A 489 17.56 0.90 18.55
CA LEU A 489 18.38 2.09 18.27
C LEU A 489 17.57 3.39 18.42
N MET A 490 16.31 3.41 17.97
CA MET A 490 15.42 4.55 18.18
C MET A 490 15.14 4.79 19.67
N LEU A 491 14.85 3.72 20.43
CA LEU A 491 14.60 3.79 21.87
C LEU A 491 15.80 4.41 22.61
N GLN A 492 17.01 3.94 22.32
CA GLN A 492 18.25 4.50 22.90
C GLN A 492 18.43 5.99 22.62
N VAL A 493 17.98 6.48 21.45
CA VAL A 493 18.02 7.91 21.12
C VAL A 493 16.98 8.69 21.94
N GLU A 494 15.78 8.16 22.12
CA GLU A 494 14.75 8.80 22.93
C GLU A 494 15.17 8.87 24.41
N ASP A 495 15.73 7.78 24.96
CA ASP A 495 16.22 7.75 26.34
C ASP A 495 17.32 8.78 26.55
N LYS A 496 18.28 8.89 25.62
CA LYS A 496 19.32 9.93 25.66
C LYS A 496 18.79 11.36 25.57
N ASN A 497 17.63 11.58 24.95
CA ASN A 497 17.01 12.91 24.88
C ASN A 497 16.21 13.24 26.14
N ALA A 498 15.86 12.23 26.95
CA ALA A 498 15.12 12.39 28.20
C ALA A 498 16.02 12.71 29.40
N TYR A 499 17.29 12.28 29.36
CA TYR A 499 18.37 12.69 30.27
C TYR A 499 19.03 13.99 29.81
#